data_AF-A0AAZ1X7C5-F1
#
_entry.id   AF-A0AAZ1X7C5-F1
#
_cell.length_a   1.000
_cell.length_b   1.000
_cell.length_c   1.000
_cell.angle_alpha   90.00
_cell.angle_beta   90.00
_cell.angle_gamma   90.00
#
_symmetry.space_group_name_H-M   'P 1'
#
loop_
_entity.id
_entity.type
_entity.pdbx_description
1 polymer ?
#
loop_
_entity_poly.entity_id
_entity_poly.type
_entity_poly.pdbx_seq_one_letter_code
_entity_poly.pdbx_strand_id
1 'polypeptide(L)'
;MAEPKKRKVKSECRKFQTRWESECFFKEFKGKCVCLICTETVAVMKEYNVRRHYETKHQAYASYTGAEREQKLKQRVALLRGQQQYFFRAQIVQEKAPIAAMRSPNSSQDMASLFQMETS
;
A
#
# COMPACT_ATOMS: atom_id res chain seq x y z
N MET A 1 39.39 -26.26 -8.25
CA MET A 1 38.55 -25.25 -7.56
C MET A 1 37.09 -25.53 -7.91
N ALA A 2 36.24 -25.80 -6.93
CA ALA A 2 34.87 -26.27 -7.15
C ALA A 2 33.95 -25.11 -7.59
N GLU A 3 33.27 -25.30 -8.71
CA GLU A 3 32.32 -24.33 -9.28
C GLU A 3 31.06 -24.25 -8.39
N PRO A 4 30.58 -23.04 -8.03
CA PRO A 4 29.40 -22.90 -7.20
C PRO A 4 28.16 -23.29 -8.00
N LYS A 5 27.65 -24.50 -7.73
CA LYS A 5 26.44 -25.07 -8.31
C LYS A 5 25.22 -24.20 -7.98
N LYS A 6 24.86 -23.28 -8.90
CA LYS A 6 23.64 -22.45 -8.83
C LYS A 6 22.42 -23.37 -8.74
N ARG A 7 21.82 -23.47 -7.56
CA ARG A 7 20.59 -24.24 -7.37
C ARG A 7 19.44 -23.54 -8.12
N LYS A 8 18.90 -24.19 -9.15
CA LYS A 8 17.62 -23.82 -9.77
C LYS A 8 16.51 -24.05 -8.73
N VAL A 9 16.12 -23.02 -7.99
CA VAL A 9 14.95 -23.09 -7.10
C VAL A 9 13.70 -22.99 -7.97
N LYS A 10 12.91 -24.07 -7.97
CA LYS A 10 11.66 -24.23 -8.72
C LYS A 10 10.75 -23.00 -8.57
N SER A 11 10.28 -22.51 -9.71
CA SER A 11 9.36 -21.37 -9.87
C SER A 11 8.02 -21.54 -9.15
N GLU A 12 7.64 -22.77 -8.79
CA GLU A 12 6.39 -23.07 -8.08
C GLU A 12 6.37 -22.51 -6.65
N CYS A 13 7.53 -22.35 -5.99
CA CYS A 13 7.61 -21.81 -4.63
C CYS A 13 7.51 -20.27 -4.57
N ARG A 14 7.13 -19.61 -5.66
CA ARG A 14 6.95 -18.14 -5.73
C ARG A 14 5.52 -17.71 -6.07
N LYS A 15 4.60 -18.66 -6.27
CA LYS A 15 3.19 -18.33 -6.52
C LYS A 15 2.46 -18.18 -5.19
N PHE A 16 1.63 -17.15 -5.08
CA PHE A 16 0.76 -16.97 -3.94
C PHE A 16 -0.26 -18.10 -3.86
N GLN A 17 -0.55 -18.58 -2.65
CA GLN A 17 -1.58 -19.59 -2.43
C GLN A 17 -2.75 -18.97 -1.68
N THR A 18 -3.96 -19.07 -2.23
CA THR A 18 -5.19 -18.51 -1.64
C THR A 18 -5.45 -19.04 -0.23
N ARG A 19 -4.98 -20.25 0.10
CA ARG A 19 -5.09 -20.80 1.47
C ARG A 19 -4.44 -19.90 2.52
N TRP A 20 -3.39 -19.15 2.16
CA TRP A 20 -2.72 -18.23 3.08
C TRP A 20 -3.60 -17.04 3.48
N GLU A 21 -4.62 -16.68 2.69
CA GLU A 21 -5.61 -15.67 3.07
C GLU A 21 -6.36 -16.14 4.32
N SER A 22 -6.92 -17.34 4.29
CA SER A 22 -7.71 -17.90 5.39
C SER A 22 -6.86 -18.41 6.55
N GLU A 23 -5.70 -19.01 6.27
CA GLU A 23 -4.85 -19.67 7.29
C GLU A 23 -3.82 -18.77 7.97
N CYS A 24 -3.42 -17.66 7.35
CA CYS A 24 -2.37 -16.80 7.89
C CYS A 24 -2.69 -15.30 7.77
N PHE A 25 -3.87 -14.93 7.24
CA PHE A 25 -4.25 -13.53 7.00
C PHE A 25 -3.28 -12.80 6.07
N PHE A 26 -2.84 -13.45 4.99
CA PHE A 26 -1.98 -12.83 3.97
C PHE A 26 -2.70 -12.67 2.66
N LYS A 27 -2.44 -11.61 1.91
CA LYS A 27 -3.00 -11.38 0.57
C LYS A 27 -1.93 -10.99 -0.44
N GLU A 28 -2.12 -11.39 -1.69
CA GLU A 28 -1.29 -10.89 -2.79
C GLU A 28 -1.71 -9.48 -3.22
N PHE A 29 -0.74 -8.57 -3.32
CA PHE A 29 -0.91 -7.23 -3.84
C PHE A 29 0.28 -6.85 -4.74
N LYS A 30 0.01 -6.58 -6.02
CA LYS A 30 1.02 -6.20 -7.03
C LYS A 30 2.25 -7.15 -7.07
N GLY A 31 2.02 -8.46 -6.97
CA GLY A 31 3.08 -9.47 -6.96
C GLY A 31 3.88 -9.53 -5.66
N LYS A 32 3.36 -8.97 -4.57
CA LYS A 32 3.95 -9.04 -3.23
C LYS A 32 2.96 -9.66 -2.25
N CYS A 33 3.46 -10.39 -1.26
CA CYS A 33 2.63 -10.98 -0.21
C CYS A 33 2.56 -10.03 0.99
N VAL A 34 1.37 -9.55 1.33
CA VAL A 34 1.13 -8.54 2.37
C VAL A 34 0.34 -9.15 3.53
N CYS A 35 0.80 -8.93 4.75
CA CYS A 35 0.07 -9.32 5.96
C CYS A 35 -1.11 -8.37 6.20
N LEU A 36 -2.32 -8.91 6.36
CA LEU A 36 -3.52 -8.12 6.62
C LEU A 36 -3.63 -7.63 8.08
N ILE A 37 -2.80 -8.17 8.99
CA ILE A 37 -2.82 -7.81 10.41
C ILE A 37 -1.93 -6.59 10.67
N CYS A 38 -0.67 -6.65 10.26
CA CYS A 38 0.32 -5.59 10.48
C CYS A 38 0.65 -4.77 9.23
N THR A 39 0.08 -5.10 8.06
CA THR A 39 0.31 -4.41 6.77
C THR A 39 1.73 -4.52 6.22
N GLU A 40 2.59 -5.33 6.86
CA GLU A 40 3.95 -5.57 6.39
C GLU A 40 3.97 -6.48 5.15
N THR A 41 4.97 -6.26 4.30
CA THR A 41 5.19 -7.06 3.09
C THR A 41 6.29 -8.09 3.31
N VAL A 42 6.04 -9.34 2.91
CA VAL A 42 7.04 -10.40 2.89
C VAL A 42 7.78 -10.38 1.56
N ALA A 43 9.11 -10.17 1.62
CA ALA A 43 9.96 -10.00 0.44
C ALA A 43 9.96 -11.22 -0.51
N VAL A 44 9.77 -12.42 0.02
CA VAL A 44 9.79 -13.67 -0.75
C VAL A 44 8.52 -14.47 -0.47
N MET A 45 7.69 -14.64 -1.50
CA MET A 45 6.40 -15.36 -1.47
C MET A 45 6.59 -16.88 -1.31
N LYS A 46 7.15 -17.30 -0.18
CA LYS A 46 7.32 -18.69 0.23
C LYS A 46 6.51 -18.94 1.50
N GLU A 47 5.90 -20.12 1.56
CA GLU A 47 5.12 -20.58 2.72
C GLU A 47 5.86 -20.45 4.05
N TYR A 48 7.14 -20.85 4.08
CA TYR A 48 7.97 -20.71 5.28
C TYR A 48 8.02 -19.27 5.80
N ASN A 49 8.17 -18.28 4.93
CA ASN A 49 8.23 -16.88 5.35
C ASN A 49 6.87 -16.39 5.88
N VAL A 50 5.79 -16.81 5.22
CA VAL A 50 4.40 -16.50 5.62
C VAL A 50 4.09 -17.09 6.99
N ARG A 51 4.32 -18.39 7.18
CA ARG A 51 4.09 -19.06 8.47
C ARG A 51 4.95 -18.48 9.58
N ARG A 52 6.27 -18.34 9.36
CA ARG A 52 7.17 -17.77 10.36
C ARG A 52 6.72 -16.37 10.80
N HIS A 53 6.35 -15.52 9.84
CA HIS A 53 5.83 -14.19 10.17
C HIS A 53 4.57 -14.29 11.04
N TYR A 54 3.62 -15.13 10.63
CA TYR A 54 2.37 -15.33 11.37
C TYR A 54 2.61 -15.86 12.79
N GLU A 55 3.41 -16.90 12.94
CA GLU A 55 3.70 -17.53 14.23
C GLU A 55 4.45 -16.59 15.17
N THR A 56 5.42 -15.83 14.67
CA THR A 56 6.26 -14.97 15.53
C THR A 56 5.58 -13.65 15.92
N LYS A 57 4.80 -13.05 15.02
CA LYS A 57 4.17 -11.73 15.26
C LYS A 57 2.69 -11.81 15.66
N HIS A 58 2.01 -12.87 15.24
CA HIS A 58 0.55 -12.96 15.28
C HIS A 58 0.05 -14.29 15.86
N GLN A 59 0.82 -14.90 16.74
CA GLN A 59 0.43 -16.13 17.45
C GLN A 59 -0.95 -16.03 18.12
N ALA A 60 -1.28 -14.85 18.66
CA ALA A 60 -2.58 -14.59 19.28
C ALA A 60 -3.77 -14.78 18.32
N TYR A 61 -3.56 -14.69 17.01
CA TYR A 61 -4.63 -14.93 16.03
C TYR A 61 -4.86 -16.42 15.76
N ALA A 62 -3.95 -17.30 16.18
CA ALA A 62 -4.10 -18.74 16.02
C ALA A 62 -5.22 -19.33 16.89
N SER A 63 -5.67 -18.61 17.94
CA SER A 63 -6.80 -19.03 18.76
C SER A 63 -8.15 -18.87 18.07
N TYR A 64 -8.25 -18.01 17.05
CA TYR A 64 -9.50 -17.82 16.32
C TYR A 64 -9.74 -18.98 15.34
N THR A 65 -10.92 -19.59 15.40
CA THR A 65 -11.31 -20.69 14.52
C THR A 65 -12.69 -20.45 13.90
N GLY A 66 -12.99 -21.17 12.81
CA GLY A 66 -14.28 -21.10 12.11
C GLY A 66 -14.72 -19.68 11.75
N ALA A 67 -15.97 -19.36 12.11
CA ALA A 67 -16.63 -18.10 11.75
C ALA A 67 -15.96 -16.86 12.36
N GLU A 68 -15.43 -16.95 13.58
CA GLU A 68 -14.74 -15.83 14.24
C GLU A 68 -13.51 -15.39 13.42
N ARG A 69 -12.79 -16.38 12.88
CA ARG A 69 -11.62 -16.15 12.04
C ARG A 69 -12.00 -15.45 10.74
N GLU A 70 -13.04 -15.93 10.07
CA GLU A 70 -13.54 -15.33 8.83
C GLU A 70 -14.02 -13.90 9.05
N GLN A 71 -14.70 -13.63 10.18
CA GLN A 71 -15.12 -12.30 10.55
C GLN A 71 -13.91 -11.37 10.75
N LYS A 72 -12.88 -11.82 11.48
CA LYS A 72 -11.63 -11.05 11.63
C LYS A 72 -10.96 -10.79 10.29
N LEU A 73 -10.96 -11.76 9.39
CA LEU A 73 -10.37 -11.60 8.06
C LEU A 73 -11.12 -10.51 7.27
N LYS A 74 -12.45 -10.59 7.21
CA LYS A 74 -13.29 -9.57 6.56
C LYS A 74 -13.04 -8.18 7.14
N GLN A 75 -12.97 -8.06 8.47
CA GLN A 75 -12.67 -6.80 9.15
C GLN A 75 -11.30 -6.24 8.75
N ARG A 76 -10.25 -7.08 8.72
CA ARG A 76 -8.90 -6.65 8.35
C ARG A 76 -8.81 -6.22 6.89
N VAL A 77 -9.44 -6.96 5.98
CA VAL A 77 -9.52 -6.59 4.56
C VAL A 77 -10.26 -5.27 4.37
N ALA A 78 -11.39 -5.08 5.04
CA ALA A 78 -12.17 -3.84 4.94
C ALA A 78 -11.38 -2.63 5.46
N LEU A 79 -10.73 -2.78 6.62
CA LEU A 79 -9.88 -1.74 7.21
C LEU A 79 -8.73 -1.37 6.27
N LEU A 80 -8.01 -2.37 5.75
CA LEU A 80 -6.89 -2.15 4.83
C LEU A 80 -7.34 -1.45 3.55
N ARG A 81 -8.49 -1.83 3.00
CA ARG A 81 -9.10 -1.16 1.84
C ARG A 81 -9.44 0.30 2.15
N GLY A 82 -10.03 0.57 3.31
CA GLY A 82 -10.35 1.93 3.76
C GLY A 82 -9.10 2.81 3.86
N GLN A 83 -8.02 2.29 4.44
CA GLN A 83 -6.73 2.98 4.50
C GLN A 83 -6.19 3.27 3.09
N GLN A 84 -6.18 2.28 2.19
CA GLN A 84 -5.70 2.48 0.81
C GLN A 84 -6.52 3.55 0.06
N GLN A 85 -7.84 3.56 0.23
CA GLN A 85 -8.71 4.59 -0.37
C GLN A 85 -8.36 5.99 0.15
N TYR A 86 -8.09 6.13 1.45
CA TYR A 86 -7.67 7.40 2.03
C TYR A 86 -6.34 7.89 1.44
N PHE A 87 -5.31 7.04 1.39
CA PHE A 87 -4.02 7.40 0.80
C PHE A 87 -4.14 7.76 -0.67
N PHE A 88 -4.89 6.98 -1.46
CA PHE A 88 -5.08 7.25 -2.88
C PHE A 88 -5.79 8.60 -3.11
N ARG A 89 -6.81 8.92 -2.31
CA ARG A 89 -7.49 10.23 -2.39
C ARG A 89 -6.54 11.38 -2.03
N ALA A 90 -5.73 11.22 -0.99
CA ALA A 90 -4.74 12.23 -0.61
C ALA A 90 -3.72 12.47 -1.73
N GLN A 91 -3.27 11.42 -2.43
CA GLN A 91 -2.38 11.55 -3.58
C GLN A 91 -3.02 12.31 -4.75
N ILE A 92 -4.29 12.01 -5.08
CA ILE A 92 -5.01 12.74 -6.15
C ILE A 92 -5.14 14.23 -5.83
N VAL A 93 -5.43 14.58 -4.57
CA VAL A 93 -5.58 15.98 -4.14
C VAL A 93 -4.24 16.73 -4.24
N GLN A 94 -3.12 16.09 -3.89
CA GLN A 94 -1.78 16.67 -4.03
C GLN A 94 -1.38 16.85 -5.50
N GLU A 95 -1.61 15.84 -6.35
CA GLU A 95 -1.25 15.89 -7.78
C GLU A 95 -2.06 16.93 -8.56
N LYS A 96 -3.31 17.18 -8.14
CA LYS A 96 -4.20 18.18 -8.75
C LYS A 96 -4.09 19.57 -8.11
N ALA A 97 -3.21 19.77 -7.12
CA ALA A 97 -3.00 21.09 -6.54
C ALA A 97 -2.29 22.00 -7.57
N PRO A 98 -2.86 23.15 -7.95
CA PRO A 98 -2.21 24.04 -8.91
C PRO A 98 -0.95 24.65 -8.29
N ILE A 99 0.15 24.65 -9.06
CA ILE A 99 1.47 25.24 -8.74
C ILE A 99 1.40 26.79 -8.68
N ALA A 100 0.23 27.37 -8.45
CA ALA A 100 0.02 28.83 -8.39
C ALA A 100 0.35 29.42 -7.01
N ALA A 101 0.51 28.59 -5.97
CA ALA A 101 0.70 29.07 -4.60
C ALA A 101 2.17 29.33 -4.18
N MET A 102 3.17 29.07 -5.04
CA MET A 102 4.60 29.20 -4.68
C MET A 102 5.34 30.39 -5.30
N ARG A 103 4.67 31.29 -6.00
CA ARG A 103 5.27 32.58 -6.38
C ARG A 103 4.54 33.71 -5.68
N SER A 104 5.08 34.09 -4.52
CA SER A 104 4.82 35.40 -3.93
C SER A 104 5.15 36.47 -4.98
N PRO A 105 4.21 37.36 -5.36
CA PRO A 105 4.55 38.48 -6.23
C PRO A 105 5.29 39.51 -5.37
N ASN A 106 6.61 39.43 -5.36
CA ASN A 106 7.44 40.55 -4.96
C ASN A 106 7.67 41.47 -6.16
N SER A 107 7.51 42.77 -5.92
CA SER A 107 8.01 43.90 -6.70
C SER A 107 7.13 44.46 -7.82
N SER A 108 6.34 45.47 -7.43
CA SER A 108 6.43 46.88 -7.89
C SER A 108 6.23 47.20 -9.37
N GLN A 109 5.15 47.97 -9.65
CA GLN A 109 4.72 48.62 -10.91
C GLN A 109 3.97 47.63 -11.84
N ASP A 110 2.71 47.79 -12.26
CA ASP A 110 1.91 48.97 -12.63
C ASP A 110 0.42 48.66 -12.40
N MET A 111 -0.27 49.41 -11.53
CA MET A 111 -1.74 49.43 -11.44
C MET A 111 -2.23 50.85 -11.11
N ALA A 112 -1.73 51.84 -11.83
CA ALA A 112 -2.30 53.18 -11.80
C ALA A 112 -2.50 53.67 -13.23
N SER A 113 -3.77 53.91 -13.55
CA SER A 113 -4.23 54.74 -14.67
C SER A 113 -4.14 54.13 -16.06
N LEU A 114 -5.14 53.32 -16.43
CA LEU A 114 -5.70 53.41 -17.78
C LEU A 114 -7.08 52.73 -17.86
N PHE A 115 -8.09 53.30 -17.20
CA PHE A 115 -9.45 53.28 -17.72
C PHE A 115 -10.31 54.34 -17.03
N GLN A 116 -10.32 55.56 -17.57
CA GLN A 116 -11.54 56.36 -17.73
C GLN A 116 -11.26 57.67 -18.48
N MET A 117 -12.16 57.93 -19.41
CA MET A 117 -12.60 59.24 -19.89
C MET A 117 -11.91 59.85 -21.13
N GLU A 118 -12.72 59.87 -22.20
CA GLU A 118 -12.86 60.93 -23.22
C GLU A 118 -12.03 60.82 -24.51
N THR A 119 -12.71 60.34 -25.57
CA THR A 119 -12.74 61.02 -26.86
C THR A 119 -14.17 60.95 -27.44
N SER A 120 -14.96 61.99 -27.18
CA SER A 120 -15.50 62.80 -28.28
C SER A 120 -14.50 63.90 -28.56
#